data_AF-A0A2S9XV57-F1
#
_entry.id   AF-A0A2S9XV57-F1
#
_cell.length_a   1.000
_cell.length_b   1.000
_cell.length_c   1.000
_cell.angle_alpha   90.00
_cell.angle_beta   90.00
_cell.angle_gamma   90.00
#
_symmetry.space_group_name_H-M   'P 1'
#
loop_
_entity.id
_entity.type
_entity.pdbx_description
1 polymer ?
#
loop_
_entity_poly.entity_id
_entity_poly.type
_entity_poly.pdbx_seq_one_letter_code
_entity_poly.pdbx_strand_id
1 'polypeptide(L)'
;MVGPCYLPPVATSALPPRQRLLDALDQLAGTRAVEARLVLQAGPVYLIWTARGSGGLIEHESVSSTALPASHKLSSARGMLLREFGFAKRSGRRNWKREHGRDRASLERSADETLDILTRVYGVHGPDQPEPPFGLALSEDRTEHPLNPDLIAAMREVAKRRDDPSRRAMYSEMLNATFLVPIDAELDDDVEGSDAFHAFEKHESGRPTLGVFTDWASLRLWEPRGQEYWPIHGSQLFEMALEREPVTLRINPNGDVGGELYAHELEALVRAVASFRRRHR
;
A
#
# COMPACT_ATOMS: atom_id res chain seq x y z
N MET A 1 -1.98 -10.28 12.70
CA MET A 1 -2.57 -8.96 13.03
C MET A 1 -1.48 -7.94 12.75
N VAL A 2 -1.66 -7.12 11.72
CA VAL A 2 -0.71 -6.04 11.38
C VAL A 2 -0.85 -4.98 12.48
N GLY A 3 0.26 -4.64 13.16
CA GLY A 3 0.27 -3.56 14.14
C GLY A 3 -0.17 -2.25 13.47
N PRO A 4 -0.76 -1.29 14.22
CA PRO A 4 -1.07 0.00 13.65
C PRO A 4 0.23 0.66 13.19
N CYS A 5 0.45 0.82 11.88
CA CYS A 5 1.48 1.74 11.36
C CYS A 5 1.27 3.08 12.08
N TYR A 6 2.15 3.39 13.02
CA TYR A 6 2.10 4.60 13.81
C TYR A 6 2.61 5.70 12.90
N LEU A 7 1.70 6.50 12.34
CA LEU A 7 2.10 7.82 11.91
C LEU A 7 2.66 8.53 13.16
N PRO A 8 3.83 9.20 13.07
CA PRO A 8 4.39 9.92 14.20
C PRO A 8 3.32 10.86 14.78
N PRO A 9 3.31 11.08 16.11
CA PRO A 9 2.30 11.92 16.76
C PRO A 9 2.29 13.29 16.08
N VAL A 10 1.17 13.59 15.42
CA VAL A 10 1.03 14.82 14.64
C VAL A 10 1.09 15.99 15.61
N ALA A 11 2.09 16.85 15.45
CA ALA A 11 2.15 18.11 16.18
C ALA A 11 0.82 18.85 15.99
N THR A 12 0.14 19.14 17.08
CA THR A 12 -1.14 19.84 17.09
C THR A 12 -0.93 21.27 16.64
N SER A 13 -1.05 21.52 15.33
CA SER A 13 -1.12 22.87 14.79
C SER A 13 -2.34 23.59 15.37
N ALA A 14 -2.15 24.85 15.77
CA ALA A 14 -3.21 25.71 16.32
C ALA A 14 -4.25 26.15 15.27
N LEU A 15 -4.05 25.80 13.99
CA LEU A 15 -4.98 26.13 12.92
C LEU A 15 -6.27 25.30 13.02
N PRO A 16 -7.44 25.88 12.69
CA PRO A 16 -8.69 25.12 12.57
C PRO A 16 -8.53 23.91 11.63
N PRO A 17 -9.17 22.76 11.90
CA PRO A 17 -9.02 21.52 11.12
C PRO A 17 -9.27 21.71 9.64
N ARG A 18 -10.28 22.51 9.27
CA ARG A 18 -10.57 22.87 7.87
C ARG A 18 -9.37 23.52 7.20
N GLN A 19 -8.75 24.51 7.85
CA GLN A 19 -7.61 25.22 7.29
C GLN A 19 -6.40 24.30 7.18
N ARG A 20 -6.13 23.47 8.20
CA ARG A 20 -5.04 22.47 8.17
C ARG A 20 -5.18 21.51 6.99
N LEU A 21 -6.39 21.00 6.75
CA LEU A 21 -6.66 20.10 5.63
C LEU A 21 -6.51 20.82 4.29
N LEU A 22 -7.03 22.04 4.17
CA LEU A 22 -6.95 22.83 2.94
C LEU A 22 -5.49 23.17 2.59
N ASP A 23 -4.69 23.61 3.57
CA ASP A 23 -3.26 23.89 3.37
C ASP A 23 -2.50 22.63 2.92
N ALA A 24 -2.83 21.46 3.49
CA ALA A 24 -2.23 20.19 3.08
C ALA A 24 -2.67 19.76 1.67
N LEU A 25 -3.93 20.02 1.31
CA LEU A 25 -4.44 19.77 -0.05
C LEU A 25 -3.80 20.70 -1.08
N ASP A 26 -3.54 21.97 -0.74
CA ASP A 26 -2.81 22.89 -1.62
C ASP A 26 -1.37 22.40 -1.84
N GLN A 27 -0.68 21.99 -0.77
CA GLN A 27 0.67 21.42 -0.86
C GLN A 27 0.68 20.18 -1.76
N LEU A 28 -0.28 19.28 -1.58
CA LEU A 28 -0.45 18.11 -2.42
C LEU A 28 -0.73 18.49 -3.89
N ALA A 29 -1.59 19.47 -4.15
CA ALA A 29 -1.94 19.89 -5.51
C ALA A 29 -0.75 20.51 -6.26
N GLY A 30 0.12 21.22 -5.53
CA GLY A 30 1.32 21.89 -6.04
C GLY A 30 2.55 21.00 -6.22
N THR A 31 2.49 19.73 -5.79
CA THR A 31 3.63 18.81 -5.90
C THR A 31 4.05 18.56 -7.35
N ARG A 32 5.35 18.36 -7.55
CA ARG A 32 5.96 17.90 -8.81
C ARG A 32 6.48 16.47 -8.73
N ALA A 33 6.25 15.79 -7.61
CA ALA A 33 6.64 14.40 -7.45
C ALA A 33 5.97 13.51 -8.51
N VAL A 34 6.58 12.37 -8.81
CA VAL A 34 5.96 11.35 -9.66
C VAL A 34 4.59 11.00 -9.07
N GLU A 35 4.57 10.84 -7.76
CA GLU A 35 3.36 10.70 -6.98
C GLU A 35 3.51 11.35 -5.60
N ALA A 36 2.45 11.98 -5.10
CA ALA A 36 2.38 12.45 -3.73
C ALA A 36 1.07 12.01 -3.11
N ARG A 37 1.08 11.82 -1.79
CA ARG A 37 -0.04 11.28 -1.05
C ARG A 37 -0.25 12.07 0.24
N LEU A 38 -1.47 12.56 0.44
CA LEU A 38 -1.93 13.06 1.72
C LEU A 38 -2.78 11.99 2.39
N VAL A 39 -2.44 11.60 3.60
CA VAL A 39 -3.22 10.68 4.43
C VAL A 39 -3.80 11.46 5.60
N LEU A 40 -5.12 11.43 5.73
CA LEU A 40 -5.83 11.85 6.93
C LEU A 40 -6.17 10.61 7.75
N GLN A 41 -5.82 10.62 9.04
CA GLN A 41 -6.14 9.52 9.96
C GLN A 41 -6.89 10.02 11.19
N ALA A 42 -8.02 9.37 11.50
CA ALA A 42 -8.85 9.60 12.69
C ALA A 42 -9.20 8.25 13.34
N GLY A 43 -8.38 7.81 14.29
CA GLY A 43 -8.49 6.47 14.87
C GLY A 43 -8.33 5.37 13.81
N PRO A 44 -9.29 4.42 13.66
CA PRO A 44 -9.24 3.40 12.61
C PRO A 44 -9.68 3.90 11.22
N VAL A 45 -10.20 5.13 11.14
CA VAL A 45 -10.67 5.73 9.89
C VAL A 45 -9.52 6.45 9.20
N TYR A 46 -9.40 6.25 7.89
CA TYR A 46 -8.47 7.01 7.07
C TYR A 46 -9.09 7.43 5.74
N LEU A 47 -8.63 8.58 5.24
CA LEU A 47 -8.89 9.07 3.89
C LEU A 47 -7.56 9.39 3.24
N ILE A 48 -7.48 9.21 1.93
CA ILE A 48 -6.26 9.43 1.15
C ILE A 48 -6.57 10.33 -0.03
N TRP A 49 -5.68 11.27 -0.30
CA TRP A 49 -5.59 11.98 -1.57
C TRP A 49 -4.29 11.64 -2.26
N THR A 50 -4.36 11.34 -3.55
CA THR A 50 -3.21 10.99 -4.37
C THR A 50 -3.14 11.91 -5.58
N ALA A 51 -2.01 12.62 -5.71
CA ALA A 51 -1.69 13.48 -6.83
C ALA A 51 -0.52 12.86 -7.61
N ARG A 52 -0.62 12.76 -8.94
CA ARG A 52 0.49 12.31 -9.82
C ARG A 52 1.02 13.49 -10.62
N GLY A 53 2.33 13.64 -10.78
CA GLY A 53 2.94 14.85 -11.35
C GLY A 53 2.36 15.29 -12.71
N SER A 54 1.99 14.35 -13.57
CA SER A 54 1.41 14.61 -14.91
C SER A 54 -0.12 14.69 -14.94
N GLY A 55 -0.81 14.41 -13.83
CA GLY A 55 -2.27 14.35 -13.78
C GLY A 55 -2.91 15.67 -13.36
N GLY A 56 -3.92 16.14 -14.10
CA GLY A 56 -4.71 17.33 -13.72
C GLY A 56 -5.70 17.10 -12.57
N LEU A 57 -5.80 15.87 -12.07
CA LEU A 57 -6.76 15.45 -11.05
C LEU A 57 -6.05 14.94 -9.79
N ILE A 58 -6.79 14.92 -8.69
CA ILE A 58 -6.44 14.26 -7.43
C ILE A 58 -7.44 13.12 -7.21
N GLU A 59 -6.93 11.91 -7.00
CA GLU A 59 -7.76 10.76 -6.61
C GLU A 59 -7.95 10.77 -5.09
N HIS A 60 -9.19 10.79 -4.64
CA HIS A 60 -9.57 10.75 -3.23
C HIS A 60 -10.15 9.36 -2.92
N GLU A 61 -9.52 8.64 -1.99
CA GLU A 61 -9.98 7.37 -1.47
C GLU A 61 -10.54 7.48 -0.03
N SER A 62 -11.66 6.79 0.21
CA SER A 62 -12.26 6.66 1.54
C SER A 62 -12.27 5.19 1.96
N VAL A 63 -11.80 4.91 3.19
CA VAL A 63 -11.72 3.56 3.74
C VAL A 63 -13.07 2.82 3.70
N SER A 64 -13.07 1.52 3.38
CA SER A 64 -14.30 0.73 3.39
C SER A 64 -14.45 -0.19 4.60
N SER A 65 -15.65 -0.73 4.79
CA SER A 65 -15.97 -1.67 5.89
C SER A 65 -15.08 -2.91 5.94
N THR A 66 -14.38 -3.28 4.87
CA THR A 66 -13.49 -4.45 4.89
C THR A 66 -12.18 -4.18 5.64
N ALA A 67 -11.75 -2.91 5.70
CA ALA A 67 -10.53 -2.50 6.40
C ALA A 67 -10.80 -1.96 7.82
N LEU A 68 -12.08 -1.73 8.16
CA LEU A 68 -12.48 -1.20 9.46
C LEU A 68 -12.75 -2.32 10.48
N PRO A 69 -12.44 -2.10 11.77
CA PRO A 69 -12.86 -3.00 12.83
C PRO A 69 -14.40 -3.10 12.89
N ALA A 70 -14.91 -4.17 13.48
CA ALA A 70 -16.35 -4.45 13.52
C ALA A 70 -17.20 -3.27 14.04
N SER A 71 -16.69 -2.55 15.05
CA SER A 71 -17.34 -1.36 15.64
C SER A 71 -17.45 -0.15 14.71
N HIS A 72 -16.64 -0.09 13.64
CA HIS A 72 -16.58 1.04 12.71
C HIS A 72 -17.04 0.67 11.29
N LYS A 73 -17.51 -0.56 11.07
CA LYS A 73 -18.03 -0.96 9.75
C LYS A 73 -19.16 -0.05 9.32
N LEU A 74 -19.13 0.37 8.06
CA LEU A 74 -20.18 1.20 7.49
C LEU A 74 -21.47 0.40 7.34
N SER A 75 -22.57 0.96 7.82
CA SER A 75 -23.92 0.50 7.50
C SER A 75 -24.25 0.81 6.04
N SER A 76 -25.29 0.17 5.49
CA SER A 76 -25.78 0.47 4.14
C SER A 76 -26.13 1.95 3.95
N ALA A 77 -26.73 2.58 4.96
CA ALA A 77 -27.06 4.01 4.93
C ALA A 77 -25.80 4.90 4.84
N ARG A 78 -24.76 4.61 5.64
CA ARG A 78 -23.48 5.33 5.58
C ARG A 78 -22.75 5.12 4.25
N GLY A 79 -22.85 3.92 3.68
CA GLY A 79 -22.33 3.65 2.32
C GLY A 79 -23.07 4.43 1.22
N MET A 80 -24.38 4.68 1.38
CA MET A 80 -25.14 5.53 0.46
C MET A 80 -24.71 6.99 0.54
N LEU A 81 -24.43 7.51 1.74
CA LEU A 81 -23.89 8.86 1.90
C LEU A 81 -22.57 9.05 1.13
N LEU A 82 -21.65 8.09 1.17
CA LEU A 82 -20.43 8.17 0.33
C LEU A 82 -20.74 8.27 -1.17
N ARG A 83 -21.78 7.57 -1.65
CA ARG A 83 -22.21 7.69 -3.06
C ARG A 83 -22.79 9.06 -3.37
N GLU A 84 -23.51 9.67 -2.43
CA GLU A 84 -24.01 11.05 -2.56
C GLU A 84 -22.86 12.06 -2.65
N PHE A 85 -21.74 11.81 -1.95
CA PHE A 85 -20.48 12.55 -2.12
C PHE A 85 -19.72 12.22 -3.42
N GLY A 86 -20.32 11.43 -4.32
CA GLY A 86 -19.73 11.06 -5.61
C GLY A 86 -18.70 9.93 -5.55
N PHE A 87 -18.55 9.24 -4.42
CA PHE A 87 -17.66 8.08 -4.36
C PHE A 87 -18.28 6.85 -5.00
N ALA A 88 -17.46 6.11 -5.74
CA ALA A 88 -17.80 4.82 -6.31
C ALA A 88 -16.86 3.73 -5.81
N LYS A 89 -17.39 2.51 -5.69
CA LYS A 89 -16.59 1.32 -5.43
C LYS A 89 -16.32 0.61 -6.76
N ARG A 90 -15.07 0.66 -7.24
CA ARG A 90 -14.67 -0.11 -8.42
C ARG A 90 -14.50 -1.59 -8.03
N SER A 91 -14.78 -2.51 -8.96
CA SER A 91 -14.59 -3.95 -8.74
C SER A 91 -13.15 -4.24 -8.32
N GLY A 92 -12.95 -5.20 -7.40
CA GLY A 92 -11.62 -5.59 -6.89
C GLY A 92 -10.96 -4.60 -5.91
N ARG A 93 -11.42 -3.34 -5.84
CA ARG A 93 -10.85 -2.33 -4.93
C ARG A 93 -11.51 -2.38 -3.56
N ARG A 94 -10.69 -2.23 -2.52
CA ARG A 94 -11.15 -2.17 -1.12
C ARG A 94 -11.80 -0.83 -0.81
N ASN A 95 -11.16 0.30 -1.15
CA ASN A 95 -11.64 1.64 -0.81
C ASN A 95 -12.64 2.19 -1.82
N TRP A 96 -13.44 3.15 -1.36
CA TRP A 96 -14.27 4.00 -2.19
C TRP A 96 -13.41 5.06 -2.86
N LYS A 97 -13.68 5.42 -4.12
CA LYS A 97 -12.86 6.39 -4.86
C LYS A 97 -13.70 7.47 -5.53
N ARG A 98 -13.14 8.67 -5.62
CA ARG A 98 -13.60 9.77 -6.48
C ARG A 98 -12.41 10.57 -6.98
N GLU A 99 -12.60 11.39 -8.00
CA GLU A 99 -11.57 12.28 -8.54
C GLU A 99 -12.05 13.73 -8.45
N HIS A 100 -11.15 14.67 -8.19
CA HIS A 100 -11.47 16.10 -8.21
C HIS A 100 -10.34 16.93 -8.83
N GLY A 101 -10.68 18.16 -9.23
CA GLY A 101 -9.72 19.12 -9.77
C GLY A 101 -8.69 19.56 -8.74
N ARG A 102 -7.57 20.10 -9.25
CA ARG A 102 -6.49 20.74 -8.47
C ARG A 102 -6.68 22.25 -8.26
N ASP A 103 -7.71 22.83 -8.87
CA ASP A 103 -8.01 24.25 -8.69
C ASP A 103 -8.49 24.53 -7.27
N ARG A 104 -8.26 25.75 -6.79
CA ARG A 104 -8.56 26.18 -5.43
C ARG A 104 -9.99 25.89 -5.00
N ALA A 105 -10.97 26.14 -5.87
CA ALA A 105 -12.38 25.92 -5.54
C ALA A 105 -12.70 24.43 -5.35
N SER A 106 -12.07 23.55 -6.13
CA SER A 106 -12.16 22.10 -5.93
C SER A 106 -11.51 21.65 -4.62
N LEU A 107 -10.37 22.22 -4.24
CA LEU A 107 -9.69 21.89 -2.97
C LEU A 107 -10.51 22.34 -1.75
N GLU A 108 -11.09 23.54 -1.79
CA GLU A 108 -11.96 24.06 -0.74
C GLU A 108 -13.19 23.16 -0.53
N ARG A 109 -13.87 22.78 -1.62
CA ARG A 109 -14.99 21.82 -1.55
C ARG A 109 -14.55 20.46 -0.99
N SER A 110 -13.40 19.96 -1.42
CA SER A 110 -12.87 18.68 -0.93
C SER A 110 -12.58 18.73 0.57
N ALA A 111 -12.05 19.85 1.08
CA ALA A 111 -11.81 20.03 2.52
C ALA A 111 -13.12 20.02 3.32
N ASP A 112 -14.13 20.77 2.86
CA ASP A 112 -15.44 20.85 3.53
C ASP A 112 -16.15 19.49 3.56
N GLU A 113 -16.23 18.82 2.42
CA GLU A 113 -16.86 17.51 2.31
C GLU A 113 -16.14 16.44 3.13
N THR A 114 -14.82 16.55 3.28
CA THR A 114 -14.04 15.59 4.09
C THR A 114 -14.41 15.65 5.56
N LEU A 115 -14.58 16.86 6.10
CA LEU A 115 -15.03 17.03 7.48
C LEU A 115 -16.46 16.50 7.66
N ASP A 116 -17.32 16.68 6.65
CA ASP A 116 -18.68 16.14 6.67
C ASP A 116 -18.70 14.60 6.57
N ILE A 117 -17.80 14.01 5.77
CA ILE A 117 -17.62 12.56 5.67
C ILE A 117 -17.16 11.99 7.02
N LEU A 118 -16.14 12.58 7.65
CA LEU A 118 -15.66 12.13 8.98
C LEU A 118 -16.81 12.12 10.01
N THR A 119 -17.60 13.18 10.01
CA THR A 119 -18.77 13.39 10.88
C THR A 119 -19.90 12.41 10.58
N ARG A 120 -20.51 12.50 9.39
CA ARG A 120 -21.77 11.82 9.06
C ARG A 120 -21.59 10.38 8.64
N VAL A 121 -20.51 10.06 7.92
CA VAL A 121 -20.24 8.70 7.45
C VAL A 121 -19.57 7.89 8.53
N TYR A 122 -18.52 8.44 9.17
CA TYR A 122 -17.70 7.68 10.09
C TYR A 122 -18.05 7.91 11.57
N GLY A 123 -18.79 8.96 11.91
CA GLY A 123 -19.13 9.27 13.30
C GLY A 123 -17.91 9.70 14.11
N VAL A 124 -16.90 10.28 13.46
CA VAL A 124 -15.71 10.81 14.14
C VAL A 124 -16.10 12.12 14.83
N HIS A 125 -16.58 11.98 16.06
CA HIS A 125 -16.79 13.07 17.02
C HIS A 125 -16.24 12.62 18.37
N GLY A 126 -15.62 13.53 19.12
CA GLY A 126 -15.46 13.32 20.55
C GLY A 126 -16.79 13.60 21.25
N PRO A 127 -17.16 12.88 22.33
CA PRO A 127 -18.33 13.21 23.14
C PRO A 127 -18.28 14.66 23.66
N ASP A 128 -17.08 15.22 23.81
CA ASP A 128 -16.83 16.57 24.33
C ASP A 128 -15.99 17.46 23.40
N GLN A 129 -15.77 17.05 22.13
CA GLN A 129 -14.93 17.81 21.21
C GLN A 129 -15.75 18.40 20.05
N PRO A 130 -15.72 19.73 19.86
CA PRO A 130 -16.44 20.37 18.76
C PRO A 130 -15.87 20.00 17.38
N GLU A 131 -14.66 19.46 17.32
CA GLU A 131 -13.95 19.17 16.08
C GLU A 131 -13.36 17.74 16.08
N PRO A 132 -13.35 17.03 14.93
CA PRO A 132 -12.81 15.68 14.85
C PRO A 132 -11.28 15.69 15.05
N PRO A 133 -10.74 14.88 15.98
CA PRO A 133 -9.29 14.73 16.10
C PRO A 133 -8.76 13.90 14.93
N PHE A 134 -8.01 14.53 14.04
CA PHE A 134 -7.31 13.84 12.96
C PHE A 134 -5.86 14.31 12.79
N GLY A 135 -5.03 13.39 12.35
CA GLY A 135 -3.67 13.63 11.87
C GLY A 135 -3.62 13.75 10.35
N LEU A 136 -2.66 14.51 9.84
CA LEU A 136 -2.35 14.64 8.42
C LEU A 136 -0.89 14.25 8.19
N ALA A 137 -0.64 13.42 7.18
CA ALA A 137 0.71 13.08 6.73
C ALA A 137 0.79 13.23 5.21
N LEU A 138 1.69 14.11 4.74
CA LEU A 138 2.00 14.27 3.33
C LEU A 138 3.30 13.55 3.02
N SER A 139 3.29 12.65 2.03
CA SER A 139 4.48 11.99 1.51
C SER A 139 4.62 12.26 0.01
N GLU A 140 5.84 12.51 -0.43
CA GLU A 140 6.20 12.62 -1.84
C GLU A 140 7.07 11.44 -2.24
N ASP A 141 6.71 10.77 -3.33
CA ASP A 141 7.51 9.74 -3.97
C ASP A 141 8.01 10.23 -5.33
N ARG A 142 9.33 10.30 -5.44
CA ARG A 142 10.04 10.73 -6.66
C ARG A 142 10.67 9.55 -7.39
N THR A 143 10.50 8.35 -6.86
CA THR A 143 11.11 7.14 -7.38
C THR A 143 10.29 6.60 -8.55
N GLU A 144 10.97 6.04 -9.54
CA GLU A 144 10.30 5.22 -10.54
C GLU A 144 10.05 3.83 -9.95
N HIS A 145 8.82 3.32 -10.11
CA HIS A 145 8.44 2.03 -9.55
C HIS A 145 8.44 0.94 -10.63
N PRO A 146 8.85 -0.30 -10.28
CA PRO A 146 8.75 -1.42 -11.20
C PRO A 146 7.28 -1.71 -11.54
N LEU A 147 7.04 -2.02 -12.82
CA LEU A 147 5.73 -2.45 -13.32
C LEU A 147 5.68 -3.96 -13.60
N ASN A 148 6.84 -4.59 -13.81
CA ASN A 148 7.02 -6.03 -14.08
C ASN A 148 5.95 -6.66 -15.01
N PRO A 149 5.70 -6.11 -16.21
CA PRO A 149 4.61 -6.58 -17.08
C PRO A 149 4.77 -8.04 -17.51
N ASP A 150 6.00 -8.48 -17.80
CA ASP A 150 6.29 -9.84 -18.24
C ASP A 150 6.06 -10.86 -17.12
N LEU A 151 6.49 -10.55 -15.90
CA LEU A 151 6.19 -11.36 -14.72
C LEU A 151 4.68 -11.46 -14.47
N ILE A 152 3.95 -10.34 -14.52
CA ILE A 152 2.49 -10.34 -14.32
C ILE A 152 1.80 -11.20 -15.39
N ALA A 153 2.25 -11.14 -16.64
CA ALA A 153 1.75 -11.98 -17.71
C ALA A 153 2.04 -13.47 -17.44
N ALA A 154 3.26 -13.82 -17.03
CA ALA A 154 3.65 -15.19 -16.71
C ALA A 154 2.87 -15.75 -15.50
N MET A 155 2.66 -14.95 -14.45
CA MET A 155 1.84 -15.33 -13.28
C MET A 155 0.38 -15.63 -13.70
N ARG A 156 -0.20 -14.80 -14.58
CA ARG A 156 -1.54 -15.05 -15.12
C ARG A 156 -1.61 -16.33 -15.95
N GLU A 157 -0.56 -16.64 -16.71
CA GLU A 157 -0.50 -17.85 -17.51
C GLU A 157 -0.42 -19.11 -16.64
N VAL A 158 0.41 -19.09 -15.59
CA VAL A 158 0.46 -20.16 -14.58
C VAL A 158 -0.90 -20.36 -13.92
N ALA A 159 -1.60 -19.28 -13.56
CA ALA A 159 -2.93 -19.37 -12.96
C ALA A 159 -3.95 -20.08 -13.86
N LYS A 160 -3.83 -19.90 -15.19
CA LYS A 160 -4.69 -20.54 -16.20
C LYS A 160 -4.32 -22.00 -16.47
N ARG A 161 -3.04 -22.30 -16.73
CA ARG A 161 -2.59 -23.60 -17.25
C ARG A 161 -2.12 -24.57 -16.17
N ARG A 162 -1.49 -24.04 -15.12
CA ARG A 162 -0.93 -24.80 -13.99
C ARG A 162 0.03 -25.92 -14.40
N ASP A 163 0.74 -25.76 -15.51
CA ASP A 163 1.72 -26.72 -16.01
C ASP A 163 3.17 -26.30 -15.68
N ASP A 164 4.07 -27.29 -15.66
CA ASP A 164 5.49 -27.08 -15.33
C ASP A 164 6.21 -26.13 -16.28
N PRO A 165 6.00 -26.15 -17.62
CA PRO A 165 6.60 -25.18 -18.52
C PRO A 165 6.22 -23.72 -18.17
N SER A 166 4.94 -23.45 -17.91
CA SER A 166 4.48 -22.10 -17.53
C SER A 166 5.08 -21.68 -16.19
N ARG A 167 5.18 -22.60 -15.22
CA ARG A 167 5.81 -22.34 -13.92
C ARG A 167 7.30 -21.99 -14.06
N ARG A 168 8.03 -22.70 -14.91
CA ARG A 168 9.44 -22.40 -15.21
C ARG A 168 9.62 -21.05 -15.88
N ALA A 169 8.74 -20.69 -16.82
CA ALA A 169 8.75 -19.36 -17.44
C ALA A 169 8.51 -18.26 -16.38
N MET A 170 7.52 -18.44 -15.51
CA MET A 170 7.26 -17.51 -14.40
C MET A 170 8.48 -17.35 -13.48
N TYR A 171 9.13 -18.44 -13.08
CA TYR A 171 10.35 -18.36 -12.27
C TYR A 171 11.49 -17.60 -12.96
N SER A 172 11.64 -17.76 -14.28
CA SER A 172 12.61 -16.98 -15.05
C SER A 172 12.31 -15.48 -14.98
N GLU A 173 11.04 -15.10 -15.17
CA GLU A 173 10.63 -13.69 -15.06
C GLU A 173 10.79 -13.16 -13.63
N MET A 174 10.54 -13.98 -12.61
CA MET A 174 10.77 -13.61 -11.21
C MET A 174 12.25 -13.29 -10.94
N LEU A 175 13.18 -14.05 -11.53
CA LEU A 175 14.61 -13.80 -11.34
C LEU A 175 15.09 -12.49 -11.96
N ASN A 176 14.39 -11.98 -12.99
CA ASN A 176 14.72 -10.75 -13.72
C ASN A 176 13.89 -9.53 -13.28
N ALA A 177 12.85 -9.75 -12.47
CA ALA A 177 11.97 -8.68 -11.99
C ALA A 177 12.61 -7.90 -10.84
N THR A 178 12.15 -6.66 -10.63
CA THR A 178 12.46 -5.89 -9.40
C THR A 178 11.21 -5.81 -8.54
N PHE A 179 11.27 -6.32 -7.32
CA PHE A 179 10.15 -6.34 -6.39
C PHE A 179 10.23 -5.18 -5.40
N LEU A 180 9.07 -4.74 -4.90
CA LEU A 180 8.98 -3.85 -3.75
C LEU A 180 8.81 -4.71 -2.50
N VAL A 181 9.74 -4.58 -1.56
CA VAL A 181 9.77 -5.34 -0.31
C VAL A 181 9.52 -4.39 0.84
N PRO A 182 8.41 -4.53 1.59
CA PRO A 182 8.16 -3.68 2.75
C PRO A 182 9.22 -3.92 3.83
N ILE A 183 9.65 -2.83 4.47
CA ILE A 183 10.61 -2.86 5.57
C ILE A 183 9.98 -2.31 6.85
N ASP A 184 10.46 -2.79 7.99
CA ASP A 184 10.05 -2.30 9.31
C ASP A 184 10.84 -1.04 9.68
N ALA A 185 10.21 0.13 9.57
CA ALA A 185 10.82 1.44 9.86
C ALA A 185 11.15 1.66 11.34
N GLU A 186 10.68 0.79 12.24
CA GLU A 186 10.94 0.86 13.69
C GLU A 186 12.21 0.13 14.12
N LEU A 187 12.90 -0.53 13.19
CA LEU A 187 14.16 -1.19 13.48
C LEU A 187 15.29 -0.17 13.57
N ASP A 188 16.26 -0.42 14.47
CA ASP A 188 17.44 0.43 14.62
C ASP A 188 18.15 0.58 13.27
N ASP A 189 18.77 1.76 13.03
CA ASP A 189 19.52 2.07 11.79
C ASP A 189 20.63 1.06 11.48
N ASP A 190 21.04 0.27 12.49
CA ASP A 190 22.06 -0.78 12.38
C ASP A 190 21.51 -2.11 11.82
N VAL A 191 20.19 -2.24 11.61
CA VAL A 191 19.60 -3.46 11.03
C VAL A 191 19.77 -3.46 9.52
N GLU A 192 20.78 -4.20 9.06
CA GLU A 192 21.07 -4.36 7.63
C GLU A 192 20.42 -5.62 7.02
N GLY A 193 20.19 -5.56 5.72
CA GLY A 193 19.87 -6.73 4.91
C GLY A 193 18.47 -7.31 5.14
N SER A 194 18.37 -8.64 5.22
CA SER A 194 17.10 -9.36 5.24
C SER A 194 16.33 -9.20 6.55
N ASP A 195 16.99 -8.77 7.62
CA ASP A 195 16.37 -8.56 8.93
C ASP A 195 15.41 -7.36 8.96
N ALA A 196 15.60 -6.40 8.05
CA ALA A 196 14.71 -5.26 7.88
C ALA A 196 13.35 -5.63 7.25
N PHE A 197 13.21 -6.83 6.67
CA PHE A 197 11.98 -7.20 5.95
C PHE A 197 10.79 -7.38 6.90
N HIS A 198 9.68 -6.73 6.54
CA HIS A 198 8.43 -6.85 7.26
C HIS A 198 7.88 -8.28 7.22
N ALA A 199 7.68 -8.87 8.39
CA ALA A 199 7.04 -10.18 8.54
C ALA A 199 5.52 -10.01 8.66
N PHE A 200 4.77 -10.58 7.72
CA PHE A 200 3.31 -10.42 7.65
C PHE A 200 2.61 -11.19 8.76
N GLU A 201 3.04 -12.43 8.95
CA GLU A 201 2.50 -13.38 9.91
C GLU A 201 3.64 -14.27 10.42
N LYS A 202 3.51 -14.77 11.66
CA LYS A 202 4.35 -15.85 12.17
C LYS A 202 3.56 -17.14 12.04
N HIS A 203 4.12 -18.11 11.32
CA HIS A 203 3.57 -19.45 11.24
C HIS A 203 3.70 -20.17 12.59
N GLU A 204 2.92 -21.23 12.84
CA GLU A 204 2.97 -22.02 14.08
C GLU A 204 4.36 -22.58 14.40
N SER A 205 5.19 -22.76 13.36
CA SER A 205 6.60 -23.17 13.48
C SER A 205 7.54 -22.06 13.98
N GLY A 206 7.04 -20.84 14.23
CA GLY A 206 7.83 -19.67 14.63
C GLY A 206 8.52 -18.94 13.46
N ARG A 207 8.51 -19.53 12.26
CA ARG A 207 9.12 -18.97 11.05
C ARG A 207 8.22 -17.90 10.41
N PRO A 208 8.79 -16.86 9.77
CA PRO A 208 8.01 -15.77 9.21
C PRO A 208 7.37 -16.12 7.86
N THR A 209 6.24 -15.48 7.57
CA THR A 209 5.73 -15.30 6.20
C THR A 209 6.13 -13.90 5.74
N LEU A 210 6.89 -13.82 4.65
CA LEU A 210 7.33 -12.57 4.06
C LEU A 210 6.37 -12.15 2.94
N GLY A 211 6.30 -10.86 2.63
CA GLY A 211 5.48 -10.35 1.53
C GLY A 211 6.29 -9.46 0.59
N VAL A 212 6.04 -9.59 -0.71
CA VAL A 212 6.69 -8.81 -1.76
C VAL A 212 5.68 -8.41 -2.82
N PHE A 213 5.96 -7.31 -3.51
CA PHE A 213 5.04 -6.75 -4.49
C PHE A 213 5.71 -6.58 -5.84
N THR A 214 5.01 -6.97 -6.90
CA THR A 214 5.49 -6.82 -8.28
C THR A 214 5.37 -5.40 -8.79
N ASP A 215 4.54 -4.59 -8.15
CA ASP A 215 4.27 -3.23 -8.58
C ASP A 215 3.73 -2.39 -7.43
N TRP A 216 3.75 -1.08 -7.66
CA TRP A 216 3.33 -0.09 -6.69
C TRP A 216 1.83 -0.13 -6.37
N ALA A 217 0.99 -0.45 -7.37
CA ALA A 217 -0.45 -0.54 -7.15
C ALA A 217 -0.80 -1.71 -6.21
N SER A 218 -0.09 -2.83 -6.34
CA SER A 218 -0.21 -4.00 -5.49
C SER A 218 0.23 -3.70 -4.04
N LEU A 219 1.37 -3.03 -3.84
CA LEU A 219 1.84 -2.62 -2.51
C LEU A 219 0.81 -1.74 -1.79
N ARG A 220 0.24 -0.77 -2.51
CA ARG A 220 -0.78 0.15 -1.98
C ARG A 220 -2.13 -0.48 -1.72
N LEU A 221 -2.45 -1.57 -2.38
CA LEU A 221 -3.66 -2.33 -2.09
C LEU A 221 -3.55 -3.05 -0.75
N TRP A 222 -2.33 -3.47 -0.38
CA TRP A 222 -2.05 -4.08 0.91
C TRP A 222 -1.98 -3.06 2.04
N GLU A 223 -1.16 -2.01 1.94
CA GLU A 223 -1.08 -0.93 2.94
C GLU A 223 -1.36 0.44 2.29
N PRO A 224 -2.63 0.88 2.27
CA PRO A 224 -3.03 2.17 1.72
C PRO A 224 -2.52 3.38 2.52
N ARG A 225 -1.97 3.25 3.72
CA ARG A 225 -1.47 4.44 4.44
C ARG A 225 -0.05 4.82 4.05
N GLY A 226 0.59 3.98 3.23
CA GLY A 226 2.01 4.06 2.94
C GLY A 226 2.78 3.12 3.86
N GLN A 227 3.80 2.50 3.30
CA GLN A 227 4.73 1.63 3.99
C GLN A 227 6.09 1.87 3.35
N GLU A 228 7.14 1.96 4.16
CA GLU A 228 8.50 2.01 3.64
C GLU A 228 8.84 0.69 2.95
N TYR A 229 9.61 0.78 1.87
CA TYR A 229 9.95 -0.39 1.07
C TYR A 229 11.32 -0.23 0.42
N TRP A 230 11.92 -1.35 0.04
CA TRP A 230 13.10 -1.40 -0.81
C TRP A 230 12.77 -2.02 -2.17
N PRO A 231 13.22 -1.41 -3.28
CA PRO A 231 13.22 -2.06 -4.58
C PRO A 231 14.40 -3.05 -4.65
N ILE A 232 14.11 -4.36 -4.74
CA ILE A 232 15.12 -5.42 -4.75
C ILE A 232 14.96 -6.28 -5.99
N HIS A 233 16.05 -6.47 -6.73
CA HIS A 233 16.08 -7.36 -7.89
C HIS A 233 15.86 -8.82 -7.45
N GLY A 234 15.07 -9.59 -8.19
CA GLY A 234 14.62 -10.92 -7.83
C GLY A 234 15.76 -11.87 -7.46
N SER A 235 16.84 -11.88 -8.24
CA SER A 235 18.02 -12.71 -7.96
C SER A 235 18.68 -12.44 -6.61
N GLN A 236 18.62 -11.21 -6.09
CA GLN A 236 19.11 -10.85 -4.76
C GLN A 236 18.04 -11.09 -3.69
N LEU A 237 16.78 -10.74 -3.99
CA LEU A 237 15.65 -10.92 -3.10
C LEU A 237 15.53 -12.35 -2.59
N PHE A 238 15.61 -13.35 -3.46
CA PHE A 238 15.41 -14.74 -3.04
C PHE A 238 16.57 -15.26 -2.18
N GLU A 239 17.79 -14.75 -2.37
CA GLU A 239 18.94 -15.05 -1.50
C GLU A 239 18.65 -14.47 -0.10
N MET A 240 18.34 -13.17 -0.03
CA MET A 240 18.01 -12.47 1.22
C MET A 240 16.78 -13.07 1.94
N ALA A 241 15.73 -13.40 1.18
CA ALA A 241 14.53 -13.99 1.75
C ALA A 241 14.84 -15.35 2.38
N LEU A 242 15.70 -16.19 1.77
CA LEU A 242 16.03 -17.51 2.31
C LEU A 242 16.80 -17.45 3.64
N GLU A 243 17.62 -16.41 3.86
CA GLU A 243 18.35 -16.18 5.12
C GLU A 243 17.41 -16.01 6.33
N ARG A 244 16.20 -15.49 6.10
CA ARG A 244 15.17 -15.33 7.13
C ARG A 244 14.41 -16.61 7.45
N GLU A 245 14.80 -17.72 6.82
CA GLU A 245 14.14 -19.02 6.90
C GLU A 245 12.60 -18.91 6.80
N PRO A 246 12.03 -18.26 5.78
CA PRO A 246 10.60 -18.02 5.70
C PRO A 246 9.86 -19.33 5.45
N VAL A 247 8.67 -19.48 6.03
CA VAL A 247 7.78 -20.59 5.62
C VAL A 247 7.35 -20.38 4.19
N THR A 248 6.90 -19.14 3.91
CA THR A 248 6.44 -18.74 2.59
C THR A 248 6.79 -17.28 2.27
N LEU A 249 6.92 -17.01 0.97
CA LEU A 249 7.01 -15.68 0.40
C LEU A 249 5.72 -15.40 -0.39
N ARG A 250 4.90 -14.47 0.08
CA ARG A 250 3.65 -14.08 -0.57
C ARG A 250 3.89 -12.96 -1.55
N ILE A 251 3.45 -13.16 -2.79
CA ILE A 251 3.58 -12.18 -3.87
C ILE A 251 2.23 -11.49 -4.07
N ASN A 252 2.23 -10.15 -4.03
CA ASN A 252 1.04 -9.31 -4.10
C ASN A 252 -0.10 -9.80 -3.19
N PRO A 253 0.14 -9.91 -1.87
CA PRO A 253 -0.92 -10.29 -0.95
C PRO A 253 -2.11 -9.34 -1.10
N ASN A 254 -3.31 -9.91 -1.33
CA ASN A 254 -4.57 -9.21 -1.64
C ASN A 254 -4.71 -8.62 -3.05
N GLY A 255 -3.72 -8.80 -3.93
CA GLY A 255 -3.78 -8.41 -5.34
C GLY A 255 -4.62 -9.34 -6.20
N ASP A 256 -5.08 -8.83 -7.35
CA ASP A 256 -5.80 -9.62 -8.36
C ASP A 256 -4.91 -10.69 -9.01
N VAL A 257 -3.60 -10.42 -9.08
CA VAL A 257 -2.57 -11.35 -9.56
C VAL A 257 -1.54 -11.48 -8.46
N GLY A 258 -1.47 -12.66 -7.85
CA GLY A 258 -0.58 -12.96 -6.75
C GLY A 258 -0.17 -14.42 -6.73
N GLY A 259 0.57 -14.80 -5.70
CA GLY A 259 1.05 -16.17 -5.52
C GLY A 259 1.72 -16.36 -4.18
N GLU A 260 2.13 -17.59 -3.92
CA GLU A 260 2.89 -17.95 -2.74
C GLU A 260 4.01 -18.88 -3.18
N LEU A 261 5.24 -18.59 -2.75
CA LEU A 261 6.37 -19.48 -2.89
C LEU A 261 6.67 -20.12 -1.55
N TYR A 262 6.77 -21.44 -1.53
CA TYR A 262 7.24 -22.18 -0.37
C TYR A 262 8.77 -22.20 -0.31
N ALA A 263 9.32 -22.49 0.87
CA ALA A 263 10.77 -22.55 1.09
C ALA A 263 11.55 -23.35 0.02
N HIS A 264 11.04 -24.51 -0.40
CA HIS A 264 11.70 -25.35 -1.41
C HIS A 264 11.74 -24.72 -2.81
N GLU A 265 10.75 -23.89 -3.17
CA GLU A 265 10.73 -23.12 -4.42
C GLU A 265 11.74 -21.98 -4.36
N LEU A 266 11.84 -21.29 -3.22
CA LEU A 266 12.87 -20.27 -2.99
C LEU A 266 14.28 -20.86 -3.12
N GLU A 267 14.53 -22.01 -2.50
CA GLU A 267 15.80 -22.71 -2.65
C GLU A 267 16.09 -23.08 -4.11
N ALA A 268 15.07 -23.49 -4.88
CA ALA A 268 15.24 -23.82 -6.29
C ALA A 268 15.65 -22.57 -7.12
N LEU A 269 15.05 -21.41 -6.84
CA LEU A 269 15.41 -20.13 -7.46
C LEU A 269 16.86 -19.74 -7.12
N VAL A 270 17.25 -19.81 -5.85
CA VAL A 270 18.62 -19.51 -5.39
C VAL A 270 19.64 -20.45 -6.06
N ARG A 271 19.36 -21.76 -6.13
CA ARG A 271 20.21 -22.74 -6.82
C ARG A 271 20.36 -22.44 -8.32
N ALA A 272 19.30 -21.94 -8.97
CA ALA A 272 19.33 -21.55 -10.37
C ALA A 272 20.26 -20.33 -10.59
N VAL A 273 20.15 -19.30 -9.75
CA VAL A 273 21.03 -18.11 -9.78
C VAL A 273 22.50 -18.50 -9.58
N ALA A 274 22.80 -19.30 -8.56
CA ALA A 274 24.17 -19.76 -8.28
C ALA A 274 24.75 -20.57 -9.45
N SER A 275 23.93 -21.41 -10.10
CA SER A 275 24.35 -22.19 -11.27
C SER A 275 24.60 -21.32 -12.50
N PHE A 276 23.77 -20.30 -12.72
CA PHE A 276 23.96 -19.32 -13.79
C PHE A 276 25.27 -18.53 -13.59
N ARG A 277 25.50 -17.98 -12.39
CA ARG A 277 26.73 -17.24 -12.04
C ARG A 277 27.99 -18.08 -12.24
N ARG A 278 27.97 -19.38 -11.92
CA ARG A 278 29.12 -20.30 -12.13
C ARG A 278 29.44 -20.56 -13.60
N ARG A 279 28.46 -20.53 -14.51
CA ARG A 279 28.68 -20.79 -15.95
C ARG A 279 29.20 -19.58 -16.73
N HIS A 280 29.03 -18.37 -16.19
CA HIS A 280 29.36 -17.11 -16.86
C HIS A 280 30.46 -16.32 -16.14
N ARG A 281 31.19 -16.97 -15.23
CA ARG A 281 32.48 -16.51 -14.70
C ARG A 281 33.58 -17.14 -15.53
#